data_AF-A0A934DK57-F1
#
_entry.id   AF-A0A934DK57-F1
#
_cell.length_a   1.000
_cell.length_b   1.000
_cell.length_c   1.000
_cell.angle_alpha   90.00
_cell.angle_beta   90.00
_cell.angle_gamma   90.00
#
_symmetry.space_group_name_H-M   'P 1'
#
loop_
_entity.id
_entity.type
_entity.pdbx_description
1 polymer ?
#
loop_
_entity_poly.entity_id
_entity_poly.type
_entity_poly.pdbx_seq_one_letter_code
_entity_poly.pdbx_strand_id
1 'polypeptide(L)'
;MHRQIARPLDFKRWEWWILALAVGLLIILATWGKGRRERLAYERFLEAAPQVQAALERFAADHGGRFPPDAMMTGRPPGLDDRYIKWRKSWKIDYEVHDNEQDGLAVCLEFCGPYDERLYFGLCKNPEYRRRYGRGQPIPGHVNRIWVINENAQILEEAPPDPEGQAPPPSGQ
;
A
#
# COMPACT_ATOMS: atom_id res chain seq x y z
N MET A 1 28.52 36.51 33.89
CA MET A 1 27.98 35.92 32.64
C MET A 1 28.81 36.41 31.45
N HIS A 2 29.78 35.63 30.99
CA HIS A 2 30.54 35.97 29.78
C HIS A 2 29.75 35.56 28.53
N ARG A 3 29.26 36.55 27.78
CA ARG A 3 28.80 36.37 26.40
C ARG A 3 30.03 36.11 25.54
N GLN A 4 30.24 34.88 25.10
CA GLN A 4 31.14 34.61 23.99
C GLN A 4 30.53 35.23 22.72
N ILE A 5 31.14 36.31 22.24
CA ILE A 5 30.79 36.91 20.96
C ILE A 5 31.37 35.98 19.88
N ALA A 6 30.50 35.28 19.16
CA ALA A 6 30.91 34.46 18.02
C ALA A 6 31.64 35.37 17.01
N ARG A 7 32.92 35.08 16.75
CA ARG A 7 33.68 35.78 15.70
C ARG A 7 33.05 35.47 14.34
N PRO A 8 32.93 36.46 13.43
CA PRO A 8 32.49 36.19 12.07
C PRO A 8 33.49 35.22 11.40
N LEU A 9 32.98 34.15 10.81
CA LEU A 9 33.78 33.21 10.02
C LEU A 9 34.26 33.93 8.75
N ASP A 10 35.57 34.10 8.62
CA ASP A 10 36.20 34.75 7.46
C ASP A 10 36.47 33.70 6.37
N PHE A 11 35.46 33.46 5.53
CA PHE A 11 35.53 32.47 4.47
C PHE A 11 36.32 33.00 3.27
N LYS A 12 37.28 32.22 2.79
CA LYS A 12 37.96 32.51 1.52
C LYS A 12 36.97 32.35 0.36
N ARG A 13 37.15 33.13 -0.71
CA ARG A 13 36.27 33.11 -1.89
C ARG A 13 36.01 31.72 -2.50
N TRP A 14 36.96 30.78 -2.38
CA TRP A 14 36.81 29.41 -2.89
C TRP A 14 35.93 28.54 -1.97
N GLU A 15 35.90 28.80 -0.67
CA GLU A 15 35.08 28.07 0.30
C GLU A 15 33.59 28.39 0.08
N TRP A 16 33.28 29.61 -0.35
CA TRP A 16 31.94 30.00 -0.79
C TRP A 16 31.43 29.18 -1.97
N TRP A 17 32.29 28.87 -2.94
CA TRP A 17 31.92 28.03 -4.08
C TRP A 17 31.64 26.60 -3.66
N ILE A 18 32.42 26.05 -2.75
CA ILE A 18 32.20 24.70 -2.21
C ILE A 18 30.92 24.65 -1.39
N LEU A 19 30.68 25.65 -0.54
CA LEU A 19 29.45 25.74 0.24
C LEU A 19 28.23 25.83 -0.68
N ALA A 20 28.27 26.66 -1.73
CA ALA A 20 27.20 26.76 -2.70
C ALA A 20 26.94 25.44 -3.43
N LEU A 21 27.99 24.72 -3.82
CA LEU A 21 27.88 23.39 -4.45
C LEU A 21 27.30 22.35 -3.48
N ALA A 22 27.73 22.33 -2.22
CA ALA A 22 27.24 21.41 -1.21
C ALA A 22 25.75 21.67 -0.90
N VAL A 23 25.35 22.94 -0.73
CA VAL A 23 23.94 23.32 -0.52
C VAL A 23 23.12 22.97 -1.76
N GLY A 24 23.61 23.24 -2.97
CA GLY A 24 22.95 22.87 -4.22
C GLY A 24 22.72 21.36 -4.33
N LEU A 25 23.74 20.56 -4.01
CA LEU A 25 23.63 19.10 -3.99
C LEU A 25 22.62 18.62 -2.94
N LEU A 26 22.62 19.19 -1.73
CA LEU A 26 21.66 18.84 -0.68
C LEU A 26 20.22 19.18 -1.07
N ILE A 27 19.98 20.31 -1.75
CA ILE A 27 18.66 20.67 -2.28
C ILE A 27 18.23 19.69 -3.38
N ILE A 28 19.15 19.32 -4.29
CA ILE A 28 18.88 18.33 -5.33
C ILE A 28 18.53 16.98 -4.70
N LEU A 29 19.31 16.50 -3.73
CA LEU A 29 19.06 15.24 -3.03
C LEU A 29 17.74 15.26 -2.25
N ALA A 30 17.43 16.37 -1.57
CA ALA A 30 16.19 16.55 -0.82
C ALA A 30 14.96 16.54 -1.73
N THR A 31 15.04 17.17 -2.91
CA THR A 31 13.95 17.22 -3.88
C THR A 31 13.80 15.93 -4.68
N TRP A 32 14.88 15.19 -4.92
CA TRP A 32 14.84 13.89 -5.62
C TRP A 32 14.40 12.71 -4.75
N GLY A 33 14.70 12.73 -3.46
CA GLY A 33 14.74 11.50 -2.67
C GLY A 33 13.37 10.94 -2.25
N LYS A 34 12.52 11.76 -1.63
CA LYS A 34 11.46 11.23 -0.76
C LYS A 34 10.03 11.55 -1.24
N GLY A 35 9.68 12.84 -1.36
CA GLY A 35 8.31 13.24 -1.71
C GLY A 35 7.85 12.77 -3.10
N ARG A 36 8.75 12.73 -4.09
CA ARG A 36 8.42 12.23 -5.44
C ARG A 36 8.16 10.73 -5.45
N ARG A 37 8.89 9.95 -4.65
CA ARG A 37 8.71 8.48 -4.55
C ARG A 37 7.40 8.13 -3.87
N GLU A 38 7.05 8.85 -2.80
CA GLU A 38 5.77 8.71 -2.11
C GLU A 38 4.59 9.01 -3.03
N ARG A 39 4.65 10.14 -3.75
CA ARG A 39 3.61 10.51 -4.73
C ARG A 39 3.42 9.45 -5.80
N LEU A 40 4.50 8.97 -6.42
CA LEU A 40 4.42 7.92 -7.45
C LEU A 40 3.88 6.60 -6.89
N ALA A 41 4.19 6.28 -5.63
CA ALA A 41 3.66 5.08 -4.99
C ALA A 41 2.14 5.19 -4.74
N TYR A 42 1.65 6.35 -4.30
CA TYR A 42 0.21 6.59 -4.18
C TYR A 42 -0.49 6.56 -5.53
N GLU A 43 0.07 7.19 -6.56
CA GLU A 43 -0.51 7.19 -7.91
C GLU A 43 -0.64 5.75 -8.44
N ARG A 44 0.38 4.90 -8.22
CA ARG A 44 0.32 3.47 -8.56
C ARG A 44 -0.75 2.71 -7.77
N PHE A 45 -0.93 3.02 -6.48
CA PHE A 45 -2.02 2.43 -5.70
C PHE A 45 -3.38 2.78 -6.31
N LEU A 46 -3.61 4.07 -6.62
CA LEU A 46 -4.86 4.54 -7.21
C LEU A 46 -5.14 3.92 -8.59
N GLU A 47 -4.10 3.63 -9.35
CA GLU A 47 -4.21 2.94 -10.64
C GLU A 47 -4.52 1.44 -10.48
N ALA A 48 -3.89 0.78 -9.50
CA ALA A 48 -4.03 -0.65 -9.28
C ALA A 48 -5.31 -1.04 -8.52
N ALA A 49 -5.78 -0.21 -7.57
CA ALA A 49 -6.91 -0.53 -6.71
C ALA A 49 -8.22 -0.85 -7.48
N PRO A 50 -8.62 -0.10 -8.53
CA PRO A 50 -9.78 -0.45 -9.35
C PRO A 50 -9.62 -1.78 -10.11
N GLN A 51 -8.41 -2.10 -10.55
CA GLN A 51 -8.11 -3.37 -11.25
C GLN A 51 -8.22 -4.56 -10.30
N VAL A 52 -7.67 -4.40 -9.09
CA VAL A 52 -7.78 -5.40 -8.02
C VAL A 52 -9.23 -5.57 -7.59
N GLN A 53 -9.99 -4.48 -7.44
CA GLN A 53 -11.43 -4.54 -7.16
C GLN A 53 -12.17 -5.35 -8.22
N ALA A 54 -11.98 -5.05 -9.51
CA ALA A 54 -12.65 -5.78 -10.59
C ALA A 54 -12.30 -7.28 -10.58
N ALA A 55 -11.04 -7.63 -10.29
CA ALA A 55 -10.60 -9.01 -10.18
C ALA A 55 -11.28 -9.73 -9.00
N LEU A 56 -11.42 -9.06 -7.86
CA LEU A 56 -12.09 -9.58 -6.66
C LEU A 56 -13.60 -9.73 -6.86
N GLU A 57 -14.24 -8.77 -7.51
CA GLU A 57 -15.65 -8.87 -7.89
C GLU A 57 -15.90 -10.02 -8.86
N ARG A 58 -14.98 -10.24 -9.81
CA ARG A 58 -15.03 -11.38 -10.71
C ARG A 58 -14.85 -12.71 -9.97
N PHE A 59 -13.88 -12.77 -9.05
CA PHE A 59 -13.72 -13.92 -8.16
C PHE A 59 -15.01 -14.19 -7.38
N ALA A 60 -15.61 -13.17 -6.78
CA ALA A 60 -16.83 -13.32 -6.02
C ALA A 60 -17.99 -13.82 -6.88
N ALA A 61 -18.12 -13.33 -8.11
CA ALA A 61 -19.12 -13.82 -9.06
C ALA A 61 -18.95 -15.33 -9.36
N ASP A 62 -17.71 -15.80 -9.48
CA ASP A 62 -17.39 -17.21 -9.72
C ASP A 62 -17.53 -18.08 -8.45
N HIS A 63 -17.62 -17.47 -7.26
CA HIS A 63 -17.72 -18.14 -5.95
C HIS A 63 -19.00 -17.78 -5.17
N GLY A 64 -20.12 -17.61 -5.88
CA GLY A 64 -21.44 -17.46 -5.25
C GLY A 64 -21.62 -16.14 -4.47
N GLY A 65 -20.94 -15.08 -4.88
CA GLY A 65 -20.97 -13.76 -4.26
C GLY A 65 -20.00 -13.57 -3.09
N ARG A 66 -19.14 -14.57 -2.81
CA ARG A 66 -18.21 -14.53 -1.67
C ARG A 66 -16.82 -14.08 -2.09
N PHE A 67 -16.27 -13.11 -1.37
CA PHE A 67 -14.91 -12.63 -1.56
C PHE A 67 -13.89 -13.58 -0.92
N PRO A 68 -12.61 -13.52 -1.33
CA PRO A 68 -11.53 -14.26 -0.68
C PRO A 68 -11.40 -13.92 0.81
N PRO A 69 -10.90 -14.86 1.64
CA PRO A 69 -10.50 -14.55 3.00
C PRO A 69 -9.31 -13.57 3.03
N ASP A 70 -9.06 -12.98 4.20
CA ASP A 70 -8.00 -12.00 4.44
C ASP A 70 -6.63 -12.46 3.89
N ALA A 71 -5.93 -11.56 3.21
CA ALA A 71 -4.57 -11.81 2.80
C ALA A 71 -3.66 -11.41 3.95
N MET A 72 -3.08 -12.38 4.66
CA MET A 72 -2.11 -12.05 5.69
C MET A 72 -0.95 -11.21 5.09
N MET A 73 -0.84 -9.93 5.49
CA MET A 73 0.12 -8.95 4.97
C MET A 73 -0.11 -8.58 3.48
N THR A 74 0.84 -7.85 2.86
CA THR A 74 0.84 -7.40 1.43
C THR A 74 0.91 -8.54 0.38
N GLY A 75 0.25 -9.66 0.66
CA GLY A 75 0.14 -10.84 -0.15
C GLY A 75 -1.03 -10.76 -1.12
N ARG A 76 -1.06 -11.75 -2.02
CA ARG A 76 -2.21 -11.99 -2.88
C ARG A 76 -3.32 -12.65 -2.03
N PRO A 77 -4.59 -12.25 -2.18
CA PRO A 77 -5.70 -12.94 -1.51
C PRO A 77 -5.70 -14.43 -1.84
N PRO A 78 -5.90 -15.33 -0.86
CA PRO A 78 -5.95 -16.76 -1.09
C PRO A 78 -6.99 -17.13 -2.16
N GLY A 79 -6.59 -17.96 -3.14
CA GLY A 79 -7.45 -18.36 -4.27
C GLY A 79 -7.63 -17.32 -5.38
N LEU A 80 -7.24 -16.05 -5.19
CA LEU A 80 -7.22 -15.06 -6.27
C LEU A 80 -6.01 -15.29 -7.18
N ASP A 81 -6.10 -16.29 -8.06
CA ASP A 81 -5.01 -16.66 -8.96
C ASP A 81 -4.88 -15.77 -10.21
N ASP A 82 -3.89 -16.08 -11.04
CA ASP A 82 -3.52 -15.30 -12.23
C ASP A 82 -4.59 -15.30 -13.33
N ARG A 83 -5.65 -16.12 -13.23
CA ARG A 83 -6.82 -16.06 -14.13
C ARG A 83 -7.61 -14.76 -13.92
N TYR A 84 -7.62 -14.24 -12.69
CA TYR A 84 -8.29 -12.98 -12.37
C TYR A 84 -7.32 -11.80 -12.54
N ILE A 85 -6.15 -11.89 -11.91
CA ILE A 85 -5.15 -10.83 -11.97
C ILE A 85 -3.76 -11.36 -11.60
N LYS A 86 -2.75 -10.94 -12.37
CA LYS A 86 -1.35 -11.18 -12.01
C LYS A 86 -0.91 -10.22 -10.91
N TRP A 87 -1.05 -10.66 -9.65
CA TRP A 87 -0.72 -9.85 -8.48
C TRP A 87 0.75 -9.42 -8.46
N ARG A 88 1.00 -8.12 -8.29
CA ARG A 88 2.37 -7.59 -8.24
C ARG A 88 2.71 -7.15 -6.83
N LYS A 89 3.70 -7.81 -6.20
CA LYS A 89 4.26 -7.41 -4.89
C LYS A 89 4.73 -5.95 -4.84
N SER A 90 5.08 -5.38 -6.00
CA SER A 90 5.45 -3.97 -6.13
C SER A 90 4.31 -2.98 -5.88
N TRP A 91 3.04 -3.41 -5.90
CA TRP A 91 1.90 -2.53 -5.70
C TRP A 91 1.73 -2.04 -4.25
N LYS A 92 2.36 -2.72 -3.27
CA LYS A 92 2.24 -2.38 -1.84
C LYS A 92 0.81 -2.26 -1.35
N ILE A 93 -0.02 -3.17 -1.85
CA ILE A 93 -1.41 -3.31 -1.45
C ILE A 93 -1.49 -4.42 -0.40
N ASP A 94 -2.06 -4.09 0.74
CA ASP A 94 -2.66 -5.04 1.67
C ASP A 94 -4.10 -5.29 1.24
N TYR A 95 -4.53 -6.55 1.18
CA TYR A 95 -5.94 -6.90 1.03
C TYR A 95 -6.46 -7.37 2.38
N GLU A 96 -7.48 -6.70 2.87
CA GLU A 96 -7.91 -6.84 4.24
C GLU A 96 -9.41 -7.11 4.35
N VAL A 97 -9.74 -7.96 5.32
CA VAL A 97 -11.10 -8.31 5.70
C VAL A 97 -11.28 -8.03 7.19
N HIS A 98 -12.16 -7.10 7.54
CA HIS A 98 -12.40 -6.68 8.94
C HIS A 98 -13.88 -6.55 9.25
N ASP A 99 -14.25 -6.57 10.53
CA ASP A 99 -15.62 -6.28 10.95
C ASP A 99 -16.05 -4.86 10.54
N ASN A 100 -17.31 -4.73 10.10
CA ASN A 100 -17.88 -3.47 9.63
C ASN A 100 -18.66 -2.67 10.71
N GLU A 101 -18.62 -3.12 11.97
CA GLU A 101 -19.41 -2.61 13.12
C GLU A 101 -20.93 -2.84 13.05
N GLN A 102 -21.40 -3.61 12.06
CA GLN A 102 -22.81 -3.92 11.81
C GLN A 102 -23.03 -5.43 11.66
N ASP A 103 -22.30 -6.24 12.44
CA ASP A 103 -22.31 -7.71 12.39
C ASP A 103 -22.01 -8.29 11.00
N GLY A 104 -21.25 -7.57 10.18
CA GLY A 104 -20.79 -7.99 8.85
C GLY A 104 -19.30 -7.72 8.65
N LEU A 105 -18.81 -8.06 7.46
CA LEU A 105 -17.40 -7.92 7.09
C LEU A 105 -17.23 -6.89 5.97
N ALA A 106 -16.20 -6.07 6.09
CA ALA A 106 -15.76 -5.14 5.08
C ALA A 106 -14.51 -5.68 4.37
N VAL A 107 -14.48 -5.56 3.05
CA VAL A 107 -13.32 -5.85 2.20
C VAL A 107 -12.73 -4.53 1.73
N CYS A 108 -11.43 -4.35 1.94
CA CYS A 108 -10.74 -3.14 1.53
C CYS A 108 -9.27 -3.41 1.19
N LEU A 109 -8.66 -2.43 0.54
CA LEU A 109 -7.26 -2.41 0.20
C LEU A 109 -6.58 -1.29 0.99
N GLU A 110 -5.46 -1.56 1.63
CA GLU A 110 -4.62 -0.55 2.25
C GLU A 110 -3.31 -0.40 1.47
N PHE A 111 -2.89 0.85 1.21
CA PHE A 111 -1.56 1.13 0.69
C PHE A 111 -0.54 1.15 1.84
N CYS A 112 0.40 0.20 1.88
CA CYS A 112 1.36 0.04 2.98
C CYS A 112 2.64 0.90 2.90
N GLY A 113 2.57 2.11 2.32
CA GLY A 113 3.73 3.01 2.24
C GLY A 113 4.81 2.61 1.22
N PRO A 114 5.72 3.53 0.83
CA PRO A 114 6.90 3.18 0.06
C PRO A 114 7.89 2.36 0.91
N TYR A 115 8.70 1.50 0.25
CA TYR A 115 9.63 0.57 0.88
C TYR A 115 10.62 1.23 1.85
N ASP A 116 10.57 0.82 3.13
CA ASP A 116 11.67 0.28 3.97
C ASP A 116 11.16 0.05 5.41
N GLU A 117 10.10 0.76 5.80
CA GLU A 117 9.33 0.49 7.00
C GLU A 117 7.94 0.00 6.58
N ARG A 118 7.61 -1.26 6.90
CA ARG A 118 6.23 -1.75 6.82
C ARG A 118 5.45 -1.15 7.99
N LEU A 119 5.18 0.14 7.94
CA LEU A 119 4.23 0.76 8.86
C LEU A 119 2.84 0.36 8.39
N TYR A 120 2.37 -0.74 8.98
CA TYR A 120 1.00 -1.19 8.87
C TYR A 120 0.18 -0.43 9.91
N PHE A 121 -0.82 0.31 9.45
CA PHE A 121 -1.64 1.17 10.31
C PHE A 121 -3.02 0.57 10.58
N GLY A 122 -3.44 -0.45 9.82
CA GLY A 122 -4.77 -1.07 9.95
C GLY A 122 -5.89 -0.05 9.77
N LEU A 123 -5.72 0.90 8.86
CA LEU A 123 -6.65 1.99 8.59
C LEU A 123 -8.00 1.45 8.12
N CYS A 124 -7.96 0.34 7.41
CA CYS A 124 -9.11 -0.42 6.99
C CYS A 124 -10.01 -0.87 8.16
N LYS A 125 -9.48 -1.05 9.38
CA LYS A 125 -10.27 -1.36 10.59
C LYS A 125 -11.10 -0.17 11.07
N ASN A 126 -10.68 1.05 10.75
CA ASN A 126 -11.34 2.26 11.24
C ASN A 126 -12.54 2.62 10.34
N PRO A 127 -13.78 2.56 10.85
CA PRO A 127 -15.00 2.84 10.09
C PRO A 127 -15.09 4.29 9.61
N GLU A 128 -14.55 5.24 10.37
CA GLU A 128 -14.55 6.64 10.00
C GLU A 128 -13.67 6.87 8.78
N TYR A 129 -12.52 6.20 8.75
CA TYR A 129 -11.63 6.27 7.60
C TYR A 129 -12.26 5.62 6.39
N ARG A 130 -12.81 4.40 6.49
CA ARG A 130 -13.53 3.75 5.37
C ARG A 130 -14.60 4.65 4.77
N ARG A 131 -15.46 5.24 5.61
CA ARG A 131 -16.55 6.13 5.17
C ARG A 131 -16.07 7.40 4.48
N ARG A 132 -14.99 8.04 4.99
CA ARG A 132 -14.53 9.35 4.50
C ARG A 132 -13.51 9.25 3.37
N TYR A 133 -12.63 8.26 3.43
CA TYR A 133 -11.43 8.19 2.60
C TYR A 133 -11.33 6.91 1.76
N GLY A 134 -12.34 6.04 1.81
CA GLY A 134 -12.41 4.73 1.13
C GLY A 134 -12.29 4.72 -0.40
N ARG A 135 -12.00 5.86 -1.04
CA ARG A 135 -11.75 5.97 -2.48
C ARG A 135 -10.34 6.48 -2.76
N GLY A 136 -9.38 6.09 -1.92
CA GLY A 136 -7.97 6.49 -2.04
C GLY A 136 -7.71 7.97 -1.75
N GLN A 137 -8.59 8.64 -0.99
CA GLN A 137 -8.39 10.04 -0.63
C GLN A 137 -7.27 10.20 0.40
N PRO A 138 -6.54 11.34 0.42
CA PRO A 138 -5.59 11.64 1.48
C PRO A 138 -6.23 11.68 2.86
N ILE A 139 -5.61 10.98 3.82
CA ILE A 139 -6.06 10.92 5.20
C ILE A 139 -5.16 11.87 6.01
N PRO A 140 -5.70 12.89 6.70
CA PRO A 140 -4.91 13.80 7.52
C PRO A 140 -4.10 13.05 8.58
N GLY A 141 -2.81 13.36 8.69
CA GLY A 141 -1.90 12.73 9.66
C GLY A 141 -1.39 11.34 9.27
N HIS A 142 -1.85 10.79 8.14
CA HIS A 142 -1.42 9.48 7.66
C HIS A 142 -0.82 9.57 6.26
N VAL A 143 0.23 8.79 6.05
CA VAL A 143 0.86 8.68 4.73
C VAL A 143 0.03 7.74 3.85
N ASN A 144 -0.55 6.68 4.41
CA ASN A 144 -1.25 5.61 3.69
C ASN A 144 -2.59 6.06 3.04
N ARG A 145 -3.16 5.17 2.23
CA ARG A 145 -4.45 5.32 1.54
C ARG A 145 -5.26 4.04 1.71
N ILE A 146 -6.58 4.16 1.64
CA ILE A 146 -7.49 3.02 1.67
C ILE A 146 -8.41 3.02 0.46
N TRP A 147 -8.82 1.83 0.03
CA TRP A 147 -9.79 1.63 -1.01
C TRP A 147 -10.81 0.59 -0.57
N VAL A 148 -12.04 1.01 -0.29
CA VAL A 148 -13.11 0.13 0.17
C VAL A 148 -13.77 -0.51 -1.03
N ILE A 149 -13.79 -1.84 -1.05
CA ILE A 149 -14.42 -2.62 -2.12
C ILE A 149 -15.87 -2.89 -1.77
N ASN A 150 -16.14 -3.37 -0.55
CA ASN A 150 -17.49 -3.66 -0.08
C ASN A 150 -17.55 -3.55 1.45
N GLU A 151 -18.54 -2.83 2.01
CA GLU A 151 -18.74 -2.70 3.47
C GLU A 151 -19.51 -3.88 4.07
N ASN A 152 -20.21 -4.67 3.26
CA ASN A 152 -21.05 -5.79 3.67
C ASN A 152 -20.74 -7.03 2.80
N ALA A 153 -19.48 -7.43 2.77
CA ALA A 153 -18.99 -8.57 2.01
C ALA A 153 -19.35 -9.89 2.70
N GLN A 154 -19.72 -10.88 1.90
CA GLN A 154 -19.67 -12.28 2.32
C GLN A 154 -18.28 -12.82 2.02
N ILE A 155 -17.70 -13.57 2.94
CA ILE A 155 -16.33 -14.09 2.83
C ILE A 155 -16.39 -15.61 2.73
N LEU A 156 -15.51 -16.17 1.90
CA LEU A 156 -15.37 -17.61 1.77
C LEU A 156 -14.69 -18.17 3.04
N GLU A 157 -15.34 -19.15 3.69
CA GLU A 157 -14.86 -19.74 4.95
C GLU A 157 -13.49 -20.43 4.83
N GLU A 158 -13.24 -21.07 3.68
CA GLU A 158 -11.99 -21.73 3.37
C GLU A 158 -11.55 -21.33 1.96
N ALA A 159 -10.27 -20.97 1.80
CA ALA A 159 -9.74 -20.59 0.50
C ALA A 159 -9.83 -21.77 -0.48
N PRO A 160 -10.15 -21.54 -1.77
CA PRO A 160 -10.02 -22.57 -2.77
C PRO A 160 -8.55 -23.03 -2.84
N PRO A 161 -8.27 -24.32 -3.08
CA PRO A 161 -6.91 -24.79 -3.22
C PRO A 161 -6.22 -24.03 -4.36
N ASP A 162 -4.98 -23.58 -4.13
CA ASP A 162 -4.18 -22.97 -5.17
C ASP A 162 -4.06 -23.96 -6.35
N PRO A 163 -4.23 -23.52 -7.61
CA PRO A 163 -4.12 -24.40 -8.77
C PRO A 163 -2.77 -25.12 -8.89
N GLU A 164 -1.73 -24.64 -8.19
CA GLU A 164 -0.39 -25.23 -8.14
C GLU A 164 -0.28 -26.42 -7.15
N GLY A 165 -1.39 -26.90 -6.61
CA GLY A 165 -1.50 -28.12 -5.80
C GLY A 165 -1.92 -29.38 -6.56
N GLN A 166 -2.09 -29.34 -7.89
CA GLN A 166 -2.19 -30.57 -8.67
C GLN A 166 -0.80 -31.21 -8.71
N ALA A 167 -0.63 -32.31 -7.97
CA ALA A 167 0.51 -33.20 -8.15
C ALA A 167 0.74 -33.43 -9.66
N PRO A 168 2.00 -33.46 -10.13
CA PRO A 168 2.27 -33.79 -11.52
C PRO A 168 1.52 -35.09 -11.85
N PRO A 169 0.94 -35.22 -13.07
CA PRO A 169 0.27 -36.46 -13.46
C PRO A 169 1.24 -37.62 -13.20
N PRO A 170 0.77 -38.76 -12.67
CA PRO A 170 1.65 -39.88 -12.39
C PRO A 170 2.43 -40.18 -13.66
N SER A 171 3.76 -40.03 -13.58
CA SER A 171 4.67 -40.44 -14.64
C SER A 171 4.35 -41.88 -14.93
N GLY A 172 3.76 -42.14 -16.10
CA GLY A 172 3.27 -43.45 -16.46
C GLY A 172 4.34 -44.52 -16.26
N GLN A 173 3.92 -45.63 -15.66
CA GLN A 173 4.38 -46.98 -15.94
C GLN A 173 3.18 -47.90 -15.93
#